data_AF-A0AAX3NDZ9-F1
#
_entry.id   AF-A0AAX3NDZ9-F1
#
_cell.length_a   1.000
_cell.length_b   1.000
_cell.length_c   1.000
_cell.angle_alpha   90.00
_cell.angle_beta   90.00
_cell.angle_gamma   90.00
#
_symmetry.space_group_name_H-M   'P 1'
#
loop_
_entity.id
_entity.type
_entity.pdbx_description
1 polymer ?
#
loop_
_entity_poly.entity_id
_entity_poly.type
_entity_poly.pdbx_seq_one_letter_code
_entity_poly.pdbx_strand_id
1 'polypeptide(L)' 'METSTFNTSVNYILENTNILRSPLIVDQNKLLIGYKAEDIRIFYLPNIERLKYPNPRSL' A
#
# COMPACT_ATOMS: atom_id res chain seq x y z
N MET A 1 31.26 -2.82 9.95
CA MET A 1 29.94 -2.19 9.70
C MET A 1 29.06 -2.60 10.85
N GLU A 2 28.58 -1.67 11.66
CA GLU A 2 27.70 -2.00 12.78
C GLU A 2 26.31 -2.36 12.26
N THR A 3 25.87 -3.57 12.57
CA THR A 3 24.51 -4.04 12.29
C THR A 3 23.61 -3.53 13.41
N SER A 4 22.73 -2.57 13.13
CA SER A 4 21.74 -2.13 14.11
C SER A 4 20.75 -3.28 14.37
N THR A 5 20.33 -3.45 15.62
CA THR A 5 19.22 -4.36 15.91
C THR A 5 17.94 -3.81 15.27
N PHE A 6 16.99 -4.69 14.94
CA PHE A 6 15.69 -4.30 14.40
C PHE A 6 15.01 -3.22 15.27
N ASN A 7 15.01 -3.41 16.59
CA ASN A 7 14.41 -2.47 17.54
C ASN A 7 15.12 -1.11 17.54
N THR A 8 16.45 -1.10 17.42
CA THR A 8 17.22 0.14 17.30
C THR A 8 16.82 0.92 16.03
N SER A 9 16.68 0.23 14.90
CA SER A 9 16.24 0.85 13.64
C SER A 9 14.82 1.40 13.74
N VAL A 10 13.90 0.66 14.35
CA VAL A 10 12.51 1.10 14.57
C VAL A 10 12.47 2.36 15.45
N ASN A 11 13.20 2.36 16.56
CA ASN A 11 13.27 3.52 17.46
C ASN A 11 13.82 4.76 16.73
N TYR A 12 14.88 4.59 15.94
CA TYR A 12 15.45 5.69 15.16
C TYR A 12 14.45 6.30 14.17
N ILE A 13 13.64 5.46 13.50
CA ILE A 13 12.58 5.91 12.58
C ILE A 13 11.49 6.69 13.34
N LEU A 14 11.11 6.22 14.53
CA LEU A 14 10.10 6.89 15.37
C LEU A 14 10.56 8.27 15.85
N GLU A 15 11.85 8.42 16.16
CA GLU A 15 12.44 9.70 16.57
C GLU A 15 12.65 10.66 15.38
N ASN A 16 12.78 10.14 14.16
CA ASN A 16 13.11 10.91 12.96
C ASN A 16 12.13 10.63 11.81
N THR A 17 10.84 10.88 12.01
CA THR A 17 9.78 10.46 11.06
C THR A 17 9.94 11.00 9.64
N ASN A 18 10.68 12.10 9.45
CA ASN A 18 10.97 12.70 8.14
C ASN A 18 11.81 11.81 7.22
N ILE A 19 12.50 10.79 7.76
CA ILE A 19 13.26 9.82 6.95
C ILE A 19 12.34 8.81 6.25
N LEU A 20 11.08 8.68 6.71
CA LEU A 20 10.12 7.79 6.07
C LEU A 20 9.70 8.34 4.72
N ARG A 21 9.91 7.51 3.69
CA ARG A 21 9.35 7.79 2.37
C ARG A 21 7.83 7.77 2.45
N SER A 22 7.24 8.93 2.16
CA SER A 22 5.80 9.18 2.30
C SER A 22 5.14 9.39 0.93
N PRO A 23 3.87 8.99 0.73
CA PRO A 23 2.99 8.33 1.70
C PRO A 23 3.30 6.84 1.92
N LEU A 24 2.90 6.31 3.08
CA LEU A 24 2.79 4.87 3.32
C LEU A 24 1.31 4.48 3.26
N ILE A 25 0.92 3.60 2.35
CA ILE A 25 -0.45 3.09 2.23
C ILE A 25 -0.43 1.59 2.55
N VAL A 26 -1.25 1.17 3.53
CA VAL A 26 -1.23 -0.19 4.07
C VAL A 26 -2.66 -0.74 4.12
N ASP A 27 -2.82 -2.00 3.70
CA ASP A 27 -4.02 -2.83 3.84
C ASP A 27 -3.55 -4.25 4.24
N GLN A 28 -4.47 -5.18 4.57
CA GLN A 28 -4.16 -6.50 5.13
C GLN A 28 -3.01 -7.24 4.43
N ASN A 29 -2.94 -7.15 3.09
CA ASN A 29 -1.93 -7.82 2.26
C ASN A 29 -1.26 -6.88 1.25
N LYS A 30 -1.31 -5.55 1.47
CA LYS A 30 -0.83 -4.56 0.49
C LYS A 30 -0.02 -3.48 1.19
N LEU A 31 1.11 -3.12 0.60
CA LEU A 31 1.96 -2.02 1.04
C LEU A 31 2.39 -1.20 -0.18
N LEU A 32 2.21 0.11 -0.11
CA LEU A 32 2.76 1.07 -1.06
C LEU A 32 3.60 2.10 -0.32
N ILE A 33 4.82 2.34 -0.82
CA ILE A 33 5.77 3.30 -0.27
C ILE A 33 6.02 4.39 -1.31
N GLY A 34 5.69 5.63 -0.96
CA GLY A 34 5.63 6.74 -1.91
C GLY A 34 4.36 6.70 -2.75
N TYR A 35 4.27 7.63 -3.70
CA TYR A 35 3.15 7.71 -4.63
C TYR A 35 3.62 7.44 -6.05
N LYS A 36 2.95 6.46 -6.69
CA LYS A 36 3.02 6.20 -8.13
C LYS A 36 1.61 5.84 -8.59
N ALA A 37 1.08 6.62 -9.54
CA ALA A 37 -0.35 6.65 -9.84
C ALA A 37 -0.89 5.32 -10.40
N GLU A 38 -0.05 4.58 -11.10
CA GLU A 38 -0.36 3.25 -11.62
C GLU A 38 -0.39 2.17 -10.53
N ASP A 39 0.45 2.31 -9.49
CA ASP A 39 0.61 1.29 -8.45
C ASP A 39 -0.50 1.36 -7.39
N ILE A 40 -1.12 2.53 -7.19
CA ILE A 40 -2.23 2.68 -6.22
C ILE A 40 -3.45 1.82 -6.59
N ARG A 41 -3.54 1.36 -7.84
CA ARG A 41 -4.65 0.53 -8.33
C ARG A 41 -4.80 -0.79 -7.59
N ILE A 42 -3.73 -1.29 -6.95
CA ILE A 42 -3.78 -2.51 -6.13
C ILE A 42 -4.77 -2.38 -4.96
N PHE A 43 -5.07 -1.16 -4.50
CA PHE A 43 -6.00 -0.94 -3.40
C PHE A 43 -7.48 -0.88 -3.83
N TYR A 44 -7.78 -0.83 -5.13
CA TYR A 44 -9.17 -0.94 -5.58
C TYR A 44 -9.72 -2.34 -5.30
N LEU A 45 -10.96 -2.40 -4.83
CA LEU A 45 -11.69 -3.66 -4.68
C LEU A 45 -11.89 -4.27 -6.08
N PRO A 46 -11.79 -5.62 -6.23
CA PRO A 46 -12.21 -6.26 -7.47
C PRO A 46 -13.66 -5.87 -7.74
N ASN A 47 -13.93 -5.33 -8.93
CA ASN A 47 -15.23 -4.79 -9.36
C ASN A 47 -16.42 -5.65 -8.90
N ILE A 48 -17.00 -5.33 -7.74
CA ILE A 48 -18.25 -5.94 -7.24
C ILE A 48 -19.41 -5.63 -8.21
N GLU A 49 -19.25 -4.62 -9.08
CA GLU A 49 -20.21 -4.23 -10.11
C GLU A 49 -20.39 -5.26 -11.23
N ARG A 50 -19.42 -6.16 -11.50
CA ARG A 50 -19.58 -7.17 -12.56
C ARG A 50 -20.57 -8.28 -12.21
N LEU A 51 -20.91 -8.47 -10.93
CA LEU A 51 -21.80 -9.56 -10.48
C LEU A 51 -23.24 -9.10 -10.22
N LYS A 52 -23.53 -7.79 -10.17
CA LYS A 52 -24.89 -7.29 -9.91
C LYS A 52 -25.72 -6.98 -11.16
N TYR A 53 -25.08 -6.72 -12.30
CA TYR A 53 -25.77 -6.45 -13.56
C TYR A 53 -25.01 -7.11 -14.72
N PRO A 54 -25.35 -8.34 -15.13
CA PRO A 54 -24.87 -8.87 -16.40
C PRO A 54 -25.34 -7.92 -17.51
N ASN A 55 -24.43 -7.56 -18.41
CA ASN A 55 -24.76 -6.73 -19.57
C ASN A 55 -25.86 -7.43 -20.39
N PRO A 56 -27.07 -6.86 -20.53
CA PRO A 56 -28.16 -7.52 -21.25
C PRO A 56 -27.92 -7.61 -22.77
N ARG A 57 -26.82 -7.05 -23.29
CA ARG A 57 -26.44 -7.09 -24.71
C ARG A 57 -25.39 -8.15 -25.06
N SER A 58 -25.12 -9.11 -24.17
CA SER A 58 -24.20 -10.23 -24.45
C SER A 58 -24.91 -11.54 -24.82
N LEU A 59 -26.14 -11.47 -25.32
CA LEU A 59 -26.87 -12.57 -25.97
C LEU A 59 -27.28 -12.15 -27.38
#